data_AF-A0A085K5B0-F1
#
_entry.id   AF-A0A085K5B0-F1
#
_cell.length_a   1.000
_cell.length_b   1.000
_cell.length_c   1.000
_cell.angle_alpha   90.00
_cell.angle_beta   90.00
_cell.angle_gamma   90.00
#
_symmetry.space_group_name_H-M   'P 1'
#
loop_
_entity.id
_entity.type
_entity.pdbx_description
1 polymer ?
#
loop_
_entity_poly.entity_id
_entity_poly.type
_entity_poly.pdbx_seq_one_letter_code
_entity_poly.pdbx_strand_id
1 'polypeptide(L)'
;MGKNYEPASDFLKDIIAEEIPLSETGFGAINLRRLIALTQDDNATNRDWATLLLAQTALDTPDVRTALLRAFDDEDIYVSAEALLGVAERDRHLALPLARQALQRDFAPMAVFEAVTIIADASLTDLMRPWVEPSGQDWLDDCAQTALNACIGKGDIVN
;
A
#
# COMPACT_ATOMS: atom_id res chain seq x y z
N MET A 1 7.84 8.98 9.15
CA MET A 1 9.19 8.39 9.07
C MET A 1 10.24 9.36 9.63
N GLY A 2 11.05 8.93 10.60
CA GLY A 2 12.21 9.71 11.07
C GLY A 2 13.36 9.69 10.06
N LYS A 3 14.32 10.61 10.17
CA LYS A 3 15.41 10.85 9.21
C LYS A 3 16.33 9.65 8.85
N ASN A 4 16.16 8.48 9.48
CA ASN A 4 17.03 7.31 9.32
C ASN A 4 16.24 5.97 9.25
N TYR A 5 15.00 5.96 8.76
CA TYR A 5 14.25 4.71 8.59
C TYR A 5 14.67 4.03 7.28
N GLU A 6 15.52 3.01 7.35
CA GLU A 6 16.08 2.27 6.22
C GLU A 6 16.03 0.76 6.48
N PRO A 7 15.96 -0.08 5.43
CA PRO A 7 15.98 -1.53 5.61
C PRO A 7 17.35 -2.00 6.12
N ALA A 8 17.36 -3.08 6.90
CA ALA A 8 18.60 -3.74 7.30
C ALA A 8 19.24 -4.49 6.13
N SER A 9 18.42 -4.98 5.19
CA SER A 9 18.85 -5.73 4.01
C SER A 9 19.58 -4.86 2.99
N ASP A 10 20.85 -5.16 2.72
CA ASP A 10 21.62 -4.49 1.66
C ASP A 10 20.98 -4.69 0.28
N PHE A 11 20.34 -5.84 0.04
CA PHE A 11 19.59 -6.06 -1.20
C PHE A 11 18.44 -5.07 -1.38
N LEU A 12 17.71 -4.71 -0.31
CA LEU A 12 16.66 -3.69 -0.41
C LEU A 12 17.26 -2.31 -0.67
N LYS A 13 18.41 -2.00 -0.06
CA LYS A 13 19.14 -0.75 -0.34
C LYS A 13 19.56 -0.66 -1.80
N ASP A 14 20.04 -1.76 -2.38
CA ASP A 14 20.43 -1.80 -3.79
C ASP A 14 19.22 -1.59 -4.73
N ILE A 15 18.01 -2.08 -4.36
CA ILE A 15 16.78 -1.78 -5.11
C ILE A 15 16.42 -0.29 -4.98
N ILE A 16 16.47 0.26 -3.76
CA ILE A 16 16.14 1.67 -3.48
C ILE A 16 17.08 2.61 -4.25
N ALA A 17 18.35 2.24 -4.37
CA ALA A 17 19.35 2.96 -5.15
C ALA A 17 19.23 2.72 -6.67
N GLU A 18 18.24 1.95 -7.13
CA GLU A 18 18.02 1.55 -8.52
C GLU A 18 19.22 0.81 -9.17
N GLU A 19 20.10 0.23 -8.34
CA GLU A 19 21.29 -0.48 -8.82
C GLU A 19 20.97 -1.88 -9.33
N ILE A 20 19.86 -2.46 -8.86
CA ILE A 20 19.40 -3.77 -9.30
C ILE A 20 17.97 -3.71 -9.88
N PRO A 21 17.77 -4.24 -11.10
CA PRO A 21 16.48 -4.16 -11.76
C PRO A 21 15.51 -5.22 -11.25
N LEU A 22 14.21 -4.90 -11.33
CA LEU A 22 13.10 -5.83 -11.19
C LEU A 22 12.47 -6.06 -12.57
N SER A 23 12.24 -7.32 -12.94
CA SER A 23 11.52 -7.67 -14.18
C SER A 23 10.96 -9.08 -14.10
N GLU A 24 10.17 -9.49 -15.09
CA GLU A 24 9.61 -10.85 -15.15
C GLU A 24 10.61 -11.91 -15.67
N THR A 25 11.78 -11.50 -16.19
CA THR A 25 12.72 -12.42 -16.84
C THR A 25 14.18 -12.21 -16.42
N GLY A 26 15.03 -13.21 -16.66
CA GLY A 26 16.47 -13.12 -16.43
C GLY A 26 16.85 -12.78 -14.99
N PHE A 27 17.83 -11.90 -14.82
CA PHE A 27 18.31 -11.45 -13.51
C PHE A 27 17.24 -10.68 -12.72
N GLY A 28 16.43 -9.87 -13.40
CA GLY A 28 15.35 -9.13 -12.75
C GLY A 28 14.28 -10.03 -12.13
N ALA A 29 14.00 -11.20 -12.74
CA ALA A 29 13.10 -12.19 -12.16
C ALA A 29 13.63 -12.81 -10.87
N ILE A 30 14.96 -12.98 -10.78
CA ILE A 30 15.60 -13.49 -9.56
C ILE A 30 15.46 -12.45 -8.45
N ASN A 31 15.69 -11.17 -8.77
CA ASN A 31 15.54 -10.07 -7.82
C ASN A 31 14.08 -9.91 -7.37
N LEU A 32 13.11 -10.00 -8.29
CA LEU A 32 11.69 -9.95 -7.95
C LEU A 32 11.30 -11.05 -6.96
N ARG A 33 11.72 -12.30 -7.20
CA ARG A 33 11.46 -13.40 -6.26
C ARG A 33 12.10 -13.15 -4.89
N ARG A 34 13.29 -12.57 -4.86
CA ARG A 34 13.98 -12.22 -3.60
C ARG A 34 13.27 -11.08 -2.86
N LEU A 35 12.78 -10.07 -3.58
CA LEU A 35 11.95 -9.00 -3.02
C LEU A 35 10.66 -9.56 -2.42
N ILE A 36 9.96 -10.42 -3.16
CA ILE A 36 8.76 -11.11 -2.67
C ILE A 36 9.05 -11.90 -1.39
N ALA A 37 10.18 -12.62 -1.33
CA ALA A 37 10.55 -13.36 -0.11
C ALA A 37 10.74 -12.44 1.11
N LEU A 38 11.29 -11.23 0.91
CA LEU A 38 11.54 -10.27 1.98
C LEU A 38 10.27 -9.59 2.52
N THR A 39 9.12 -9.70 1.83
CA THR A 39 7.82 -9.30 2.40
C THR A 39 7.41 -10.13 3.62
N GLN A 40 8.10 -11.23 3.88
CA GLN A 40 7.90 -12.13 5.03
C GLN A 40 9.16 -12.26 5.90
N ASP A 41 10.08 -11.30 5.82
CA ASP A 41 11.31 -11.28 6.62
C ASP A 41 11.02 -11.15 8.13
N ASP A 42 11.84 -11.76 8.98
CA ASP A 42 11.69 -11.64 10.44
C ASP A 42 11.85 -10.18 10.92
N ASN A 43 12.58 -9.35 10.16
CA ASN A 43 12.73 -7.93 10.46
C ASN A 43 11.58 -7.11 9.88
N ALA A 44 10.77 -6.48 10.75
CA ALA A 44 9.64 -5.66 10.35
C ALA A 44 9.99 -4.54 9.35
N THR A 45 11.14 -3.88 9.53
CA THR A 45 11.60 -2.83 8.61
C THR A 45 11.95 -3.38 7.23
N ASN A 46 12.48 -4.60 7.13
CA ASN A 46 12.67 -5.25 5.82
C ASN A 46 11.32 -5.57 5.16
N ARG A 47 10.32 -6.05 5.91
CA ARG A 47 8.99 -6.34 5.36
C ARG A 47 8.30 -5.11 4.82
N ASP A 48 8.36 -4.00 5.55
CA ASP A 48 7.78 -2.72 5.17
C ASP A 48 8.42 -2.21 3.87
N TRP A 49 9.74 -2.09 3.82
CA TRP A 49 10.45 -1.69 2.61
C TRP A 49 10.23 -2.64 1.44
N ALA A 50 10.22 -3.95 1.68
CA ALA A 50 9.96 -4.92 0.62
C ALA A 50 8.55 -4.76 0.03
N THR A 51 7.56 -4.52 0.89
CA THR A 51 6.15 -4.36 0.50
C THR A 51 5.92 -3.03 -0.20
N LEU A 52 6.50 -1.93 0.28
CA LEU A 52 6.50 -0.63 -0.39
C LEU A 52 7.08 -0.72 -1.80
N LEU A 53 8.27 -1.29 -1.95
CA LEU A 53 8.92 -1.44 -3.27
C LEU A 53 8.11 -2.36 -4.20
N LEU A 54 7.47 -3.40 -3.64
CA LEU A 54 6.58 -4.29 -4.38
C LEU A 54 5.27 -3.59 -4.80
N ALA A 55 4.73 -2.69 -3.97
CA ALA A 55 3.57 -1.88 -4.30
C ALA A 55 3.88 -0.92 -5.46
N GLN A 56 5.04 -0.27 -5.42
CA GLN A 56 5.50 0.73 -6.40
C GLN A 56 5.93 0.16 -7.75
N THR A 57 6.32 -1.12 -7.84
CA THR A 57 6.66 -1.70 -9.14
C THR A 57 5.43 -1.82 -10.03
N ALA A 58 5.60 -1.57 -11.34
CA ALA A 58 4.53 -1.75 -12.33
C ALA A 58 4.26 -3.24 -12.66
N LEU A 59 5.02 -4.17 -12.07
CA LEU A 59 4.85 -5.60 -12.30
C LEU A 59 3.56 -6.10 -11.63
N ASP A 60 2.70 -6.74 -12.43
CA ASP A 60 1.41 -7.29 -12.01
C ASP A 60 1.30 -8.77 -12.36
N THR A 61 2.12 -9.58 -11.71
CA THR A 61 2.10 -11.03 -11.87
C THR A 61 1.28 -11.69 -10.76
N PRO A 62 0.80 -12.94 -10.95
CA PRO A 62 0.10 -13.68 -9.88
C PRO A 62 0.89 -13.79 -8.58
N ASP A 63 2.22 -13.93 -8.67
CA ASP A 63 3.11 -14.02 -7.50
C ASP A 63 3.16 -12.68 -6.74
N VAL A 64 3.20 -11.54 -7.46
CA VAL A 64 3.16 -10.20 -6.86
C VAL A 64 1.83 -9.97 -6.16
N ARG A 65 0.69 -10.25 -6.83
CA ARG A 65 -0.63 -10.12 -6.23
C ARG A 65 -0.77 -11.00 -4.97
N THR A 66 -0.27 -12.24 -5.04
CA THR A 66 -0.30 -13.17 -3.89
C THR A 66 0.54 -12.65 -2.73
N ALA A 67 1.73 -12.09 -3.00
CA ALA A 67 2.59 -11.53 -1.97
C ALA A 67 1.96 -10.30 -1.31
N LEU A 68 1.39 -9.38 -2.08
CA LEU A 68 0.68 -8.21 -1.54
C LEU A 68 -0.54 -8.62 -0.71
N LEU A 69 -1.35 -9.57 -1.18
CA LEU A 69 -2.49 -10.07 -0.40
C LEU A 69 -2.06 -10.69 0.94
N ARG A 70 -0.93 -11.41 0.97
CA ARG A 70 -0.38 -11.95 2.23
C ARG A 70 0.15 -10.85 3.14
N ALA A 71 0.86 -9.85 2.58
CA ALA A 71 1.39 -8.73 3.34
C ALA A 71 0.28 -7.83 3.93
N PHE A 72 -0.93 -7.84 3.35
CA PHE A 72 -2.07 -7.15 3.95
C PHE A 72 -2.44 -7.73 5.33
N ASP A 73 -2.21 -9.03 5.54
CA ASP A 73 -2.44 -9.70 6.83
C ASP A 73 -1.28 -9.55 7.82
N ASP A 74 -0.26 -8.72 7.51
CA ASP A 74 0.87 -8.46 8.43
C ASP A 74 0.40 -7.79 9.73
N GLU A 75 1.11 -8.10 10.82
CA GLU A 75 0.87 -7.49 12.13
C GLU A 75 1.25 -6.01 12.17
N ASP A 76 2.22 -5.61 11.35
CA ASP A 76 2.62 -4.22 11.21
C ASP A 76 1.64 -3.49 10.28
N ILE A 77 0.97 -2.48 10.85
CA ILE A 77 -0.02 -1.67 10.16
C ILE A 77 0.56 -0.92 8.94
N TYR A 78 1.84 -0.58 8.93
CA TYR A 78 2.48 0.09 7.79
C TYR A 78 2.67 -0.89 6.64
N VAL A 79 3.16 -2.10 6.91
CA VAL A 79 3.27 -3.19 5.92
C VAL A 79 1.89 -3.49 5.31
N SER A 80 0.87 -3.65 6.16
CA SER A 80 -0.51 -3.90 5.75
C SER A 80 -1.08 -2.78 4.87
N ALA A 81 -0.76 -1.52 5.15
CA ALA A 81 -1.20 -0.37 4.37
C ALA A 81 -0.51 -0.26 3.00
N GLU A 82 0.80 -0.50 2.93
CA GLU A 82 1.54 -0.54 1.66
C GLU A 82 1.03 -1.66 0.75
N ALA A 83 0.74 -2.82 1.34
CA ALA A 83 0.11 -3.93 0.62
C ALA A 83 -1.24 -3.54 0.02
N LEU A 84 -2.11 -2.88 0.80
CA LEU A 84 -3.40 -2.38 0.33
C LEU A 84 -3.23 -1.42 -0.85
N LEU A 85 -2.30 -0.47 -0.77
CA LEU A 85 -1.99 0.47 -1.85
C LEU A 85 -1.55 -0.27 -3.12
N GLY A 86 -0.63 -1.23 -2.99
CA GLY A 86 -0.17 -2.05 -4.10
C GLY A 86 -1.30 -2.86 -4.77
N VAL A 87 -2.25 -3.39 -3.99
CA VAL A 87 -3.43 -4.08 -4.54
C VAL A 87 -4.36 -3.08 -5.24
N ALA A 88 -4.58 -1.89 -4.67
CA ALA A 88 -5.48 -0.88 -5.23
C ALA A 88 -5.03 -0.37 -6.60
N GLU A 89 -3.72 -0.15 -6.78
CA GLU A 89 -3.11 0.23 -8.07
C GLU A 89 -3.36 -0.80 -9.18
N ARG A 90 -3.49 -2.08 -8.81
CA ARG A 90 -3.65 -3.20 -9.75
C ARG A 90 -5.11 -3.60 -9.97
N ASP A 91 -5.90 -3.59 -8.91
CA ASP A 91 -7.26 -4.12 -8.91
C ASP A 91 -8.11 -3.51 -7.79
N ARG A 92 -8.87 -2.48 -8.17
CA ARG A 92 -9.78 -1.76 -7.27
C ARG A 92 -10.88 -2.64 -6.67
N HIS A 93 -11.34 -3.64 -7.42
CA HIS A 93 -12.40 -4.53 -6.95
C HIS A 93 -11.87 -5.47 -5.86
N LEU A 94 -10.65 -5.96 -6.04
CA LEU A 94 -9.96 -6.78 -5.04
C LEU A 94 -9.57 -5.96 -3.80
N ALA A 95 -9.17 -4.69 -3.98
CA ALA A 95 -8.76 -3.82 -2.89
C ALA A 95 -9.93 -3.30 -2.03
N LEU A 96 -11.14 -3.16 -2.61
CA LEU A 96 -12.30 -2.61 -1.90
C LEU A 96 -12.62 -3.29 -0.55
N PRO A 97 -12.73 -4.64 -0.44
CA PRO A 97 -12.95 -5.28 0.86
C PRO A 97 -11.80 -5.06 1.85
N LEU A 98 -10.56 -4.99 1.37
CA LEU A 98 -9.37 -4.75 2.20
C LEU A 98 -9.38 -3.32 2.76
N ALA A 99 -9.74 -2.33 1.94
CA ALA A 99 -9.89 -0.94 2.38
C ALA A 99 -10.97 -0.80 3.46
N ARG A 100 -12.09 -1.53 3.36
CA ARG A 100 -13.11 -1.55 4.42
C ARG A 100 -12.55 -2.08 5.74
N GLN A 101 -11.76 -3.15 5.68
CA GLN A 101 -11.11 -3.71 6.87
C GLN A 101 -10.08 -2.75 7.47
N ALA A 102 -9.29 -2.07 6.63
CA ALA A 102 -8.30 -1.09 7.08
C ALA A 102 -8.95 0.12 7.77
N LEU A 103 -10.02 0.68 7.19
CA LEU A 103 -10.74 1.83 7.74
C LEU A 103 -11.51 1.54 9.04
N GLN A 104 -11.68 0.27 9.40
CA GLN A 104 -12.29 -0.17 10.66
C GLN A 104 -11.28 -0.28 11.81
N ARG A 105 -9.98 -0.11 11.55
CA ARG A 105 -8.94 -0.10 12.58
C ARG A 105 -8.91 1.26 13.30
N ASP A 106 -8.27 1.30 14.46
CA ASP A 106 -8.11 2.53 15.25
C ASP A 106 -7.12 3.53 14.64
N PHE A 107 -6.31 3.09 13.68
CA PHE A 107 -5.30 3.91 13.02
C PHE A 107 -5.18 3.56 11.53
N ALA A 108 -5.06 4.59 10.68
CA ALA A 108 -4.88 4.47 9.23
C ALA A 108 -3.64 5.28 8.80
N PRO A 109 -2.57 4.61 8.32
CA PRO A 109 -1.46 5.29 7.64
C PRO A 109 -1.89 5.98 6.35
N MET A 110 -1.06 6.91 5.86
CA MET A 110 -1.26 7.62 4.59
C MET A 110 -1.60 6.69 3.42
N ALA A 111 -0.89 5.57 3.27
CA ALA A 111 -1.09 4.61 2.20
C ALA A 111 -2.52 4.03 2.16
N VAL A 112 -3.23 3.98 3.30
CA VAL A 112 -4.66 3.61 3.33
C VAL A 112 -5.50 4.67 2.60
N PHE A 113 -5.27 5.95 2.86
CA PHE A 113 -6.00 7.04 2.21
C PHE A 113 -5.65 7.16 0.72
N GLU A 114 -4.40 6.92 0.34
CA GLU A 114 -3.99 6.83 -1.07
C GLU A 114 -4.71 5.67 -1.78
N ALA A 115 -4.75 4.48 -1.16
CA ALA A 115 -5.49 3.35 -1.69
C ALA A 115 -7.00 3.65 -1.82
N VAL A 116 -7.61 4.27 -0.81
CA VAL A 116 -9.03 4.68 -0.87
C VAL A 116 -9.27 5.71 -1.98
N THR A 117 -8.34 6.63 -2.20
CA THR A 117 -8.39 7.60 -3.31
C THR A 117 -8.38 6.90 -4.67
N ILE A 118 -7.56 5.87 -4.85
CA ILE A 118 -7.52 5.05 -6.08
C ILE A 118 -8.81 4.25 -6.23
N ILE A 119 -9.27 3.60 -5.15
CA ILE A 119 -10.49 2.78 -5.12
C ILE A 119 -11.73 3.63 -5.38
N ALA A 120 -11.79 4.86 -4.86
CA ALA A 120 -12.84 5.87 -5.03
C ALA A 120 -14.26 5.28 -5.14
N ASP A 121 -14.62 4.42 -4.18
CA ASP A 121 -15.91 3.74 -4.18
C ASP A 121 -16.85 4.45 -3.18
N ALA A 122 -18.06 4.79 -3.64
CA ALA A 122 -19.02 5.53 -2.83
C ALA A 122 -19.40 4.79 -1.53
N SER A 123 -19.30 3.46 -1.51
CA SER A 123 -19.57 2.65 -0.32
C SER A 123 -18.56 2.83 0.82
N LEU A 124 -17.43 3.50 0.58
CA LEU A 124 -16.44 3.86 1.60
C LEU A 124 -16.73 5.21 2.27
N THR A 125 -17.67 6.00 1.75
CA THR A 125 -17.93 7.38 2.21
C THR A 125 -18.18 7.46 3.71
N ASP A 126 -19.07 6.62 4.24
CA ASP A 126 -19.42 6.66 5.67
C ASP A 126 -18.29 6.14 6.56
N LEU A 127 -17.47 5.21 6.07
CA LEU A 127 -16.26 4.75 6.76
C LEU A 127 -15.16 5.81 6.78
N MET A 128 -15.13 6.71 5.79
CA MET A 128 -14.15 7.79 5.68
C MET A 128 -14.48 9.01 6.56
N ARG A 129 -15.76 9.27 6.87
CA ARG A 129 -16.18 10.46 7.63
C ARG A 129 -15.44 10.69 8.95
N PRO A 130 -15.17 9.67 9.79
CA PRO A 130 -14.43 9.88 11.04
C PRO A 130 -12.98 10.33 10.83
N TRP A 131 -12.38 10.01 9.68
CA TRP A 131 -10.96 10.25 9.39
C TRP A 131 -10.66 11.67 8.92
N VAL A 132 -11.67 12.48 8.59
CA VAL A 132 -11.48 13.88 8.16
C VAL A 132 -11.59 14.89 9.30
N GLU A 133 -11.82 14.42 10.53
CA GLU A 133 -11.73 15.26 11.72
C GLU A 133 -10.25 15.64 11.97
N PRO A 134 -9.94 16.88 12.38
CA PRO A 134 -8.56 17.32 12.56
C PRO A 134 -7.77 16.45 13.53
N SER A 135 -6.69 15.83 13.06
CA SER A 135 -5.81 14.99 13.88
C SER A 135 -4.63 15.76 14.49
N GLY A 136 -4.45 17.02 14.08
CA GLY A 136 -3.26 17.82 14.39
C GLY A 136 -2.07 17.52 13.47
N GLN A 137 -2.29 16.74 12.42
CA GLN A 137 -1.33 16.47 11.35
C GLN A 137 -1.93 16.90 10.00
N ASP A 138 -1.81 18.19 9.69
CA ASP A 138 -2.44 18.82 8.50
C ASP A 138 -2.25 18.01 7.21
N TRP A 139 -1.05 17.48 6.98
CA TRP A 139 -0.73 16.69 5.78
C TRP A 139 -1.51 15.37 5.71
N LEU A 140 -1.79 14.72 6.85
CA LEU A 140 -2.55 13.48 6.91
C LEU A 140 -4.06 13.76 6.80
N ASP A 141 -4.50 14.85 7.42
CA ASP A 141 -5.88 15.34 7.33
C ASP A 141 -6.23 15.67 5.85
N ASP A 142 -5.31 16.29 5.11
CA ASP A 142 -5.43 16.56 3.67
C ASP A 142 -5.55 15.26 2.84
N CYS A 143 -4.78 14.22 3.19
CA CYS A 143 -4.87 12.90 2.54
C CYS A 143 -6.25 12.27 2.79
N ALA A 144 -6.73 12.27 4.04
CA ALA A 144 -8.04 11.73 4.39
C ALA A 144 -9.17 12.50 3.69
N GLN A 145 -9.08 13.83 3.63
CA GLN A 145 -10.06 14.67 2.94
C GLN A 145 -10.07 14.41 1.42
N THR A 146 -8.90 14.20 0.82
CA THR A 146 -8.77 13.83 -0.60
C THR A 146 -9.44 12.48 -0.88
N ALA A 147 -9.20 11.49 -0.02
CA ALA A 147 -9.81 10.17 -0.13
C ALA A 147 -11.35 10.22 0.01
N LEU A 148 -11.87 11.00 0.96
CA LEU A 148 -13.32 11.19 1.11
C LEU A 148 -13.93 11.85 -0.14
N ASN A 149 -13.29 12.90 -0.67
CA ASN A 149 -13.75 13.59 -1.87
C ASN A 149 -13.79 12.65 -3.09
N ALA A 150 -12.80 11.76 -3.22
CA ALA A 150 -12.77 10.77 -4.30
C ALA A 150 -13.94 9.77 -4.20
N CYS A 151 -14.29 9.32 -3.00
CA CYS A 151 -15.43 8.44 -2.76
C CYS A 151 -16.77 9.11 -3.11
N ILE A 152 -16.93 10.39 -2.76
CA ILE A 152 -18.13 11.17 -3.08
C ILE A 152 -18.22 11.42 -4.60
N GLY A 153 -17.14 11.87 -5.22
CA GLY A 153 -17.12 12.30 -6.63
C GLY A 153 -17.39 11.20 -7.66
N LYS A 154 -17.25 9.92 -7.30
CA LYS A 154 -17.64 8.81 -8.17
C LYS A 154 -19.11 8.40 -8.07
N GLY A 155 -19.85 8.91 -7.09
CA GLY A 155 -21.29 8.66 -6.92
C GLY A 155 -22.18 9.30 -8.00
N ASP A 156 -21.65 10.25 -8.77
CA ASP A 156 -22.42 11.09 -9.71
C ASP A 156 -22.43 10.59 -11.17
N ILE A 157 -21.94 9.38 -11.47
CA ILE A 157 -22.06 8.81 -12.82
C ILE A 157 -23.29 7.90 -12.89
N VAL A 158 -24.47 8.51 -12.85
CA VAL A 158 -25.70 7.91 -13.40
C VAL A 158 -25.83 8.43 -14.84
N ASN A 159 -25.66 7.54 -15.81
CA ASN A 159 -26.25 7.64 -17.14
C ASN A 159 -26.79 6.27 -17.54
#